data_AF-A0A1F2U202-F1
#
_entry.id   AF-A0A1F2U202-F1
#
_cell.length_a   1.000
_cell.length_b   1.000
_cell.length_c   1.000
_cell.angle_alpha   90.00
_cell.angle_beta   90.00
_cell.angle_gamma   90.00
#
_symmetry.space_group_name_H-M   'P 1'
#
loop_
_entity.id
_entity.type
_entity.pdbx_description
1 polymer ?
#
loop_
_entity_poly.entity_id
_entity_poly.type
_entity_poly.pdbx_seq_one_letter_code
_entity_poly.pdbx_strand_id
1 'polypeptide(L)'
;MTRSVLTMDLKDDPAVIAAYRDHHKRVWPEVLQSLRRAGIRQMEIYLLERRLVMVVETDGIDFRHAFAAHVSSHPRVAEWESLMKSMQAPPPGGSDGGWWTEMQPIFQLEVVDEPITETAPRR
;
A
#
# COMPACT_ATOMS: atom_id res chain seq x y z
N MET A 1 -11.25 -11.84 4.21
CA MET A 1 -10.19 -10.83 4.11
C MET A 1 -10.18 -10.32 2.69
N THR A 2 -10.03 -9.01 2.50
CA THR A 2 -10.00 -8.39 1.17
C THR A 2 -8.62 -7.83 0.94
N ARG A 3 -7.98 -8.20 -0.17
CA ARG A 3 -6.65 -7.73 -0.56
C ARG A 3 -6.78 -6.71 -1.67
N SER A 4 -6.17 -5.55 -1.48
CA SER A 4 -6.08 -4.50 -2.50
C SER A 4 -4.62 -4.19 -2.78
N VAL A 5 -4.31 -3.93 -4.05
CA VAL A 5 -2.97 -3.51 -4.50
C VAL A 5 -3.08 -2.10 -5.04
N LEU A 6 -2.22 -1.22 -4.55
CA LEU A 6 -2.26 0.21 -4.77
C LEU A 6 -0.89 0.68 -5.30
N THR A 7 -0.87 1.72 -6.12
CA THR A 7 0.37 2.37 -6.57
C THR A 7 0.32 3.88 -6.44
N MET A 8 1.51 4.45 -6.27
CA MET A 8 1.78 5.87 -6.17
C MET A 8 3.22 6.08 -6.63
N ASP A 9 3.59 7.29 -7.03
CA ASP A 9 5.00 7.65 -7.11
C ASP A 9 5.42 8.56 -5.96
N LEU A 10 6.72 8.60 -5.71
CA LEU A 10 7.37 9.69 -5.01
C LEU A 10 7.73 10.79 -6.00
N LYS A 11 7.85 12.01 -5.48
CA LYS A 11 8.49 13.11 -6.22
C LYS A 11 9.89 12.69 -6.65
N ASP A 12 10.28 13.09 -7.84
CA ASP A 12 11.54 12.70 -8.47
C ASP A 12 12.73 13.47 -7.87
N ASP A 13 13.06 13.11 -6.64
CA ASP A 13 14.15 13.67 -5.85
C ASP A 13 14.75 12.56 -4.95
N PRO A 14 16.06 12.23 -5.10
CA PRO A 14 16.72 11.24 -4.28
C PRO A 14 16.62 11.50 -2.77
N ALA A 15 16.60 12.77 -2.34
CA ALA A 15 16.45 13.12 -0.93
C ALA A 15 15.05 12.80 -0.40
N VAL A 16 14.01 13.02 -1.23
CA VAL A 16 12.62 12.63 -0.91
C VAL A 16 12.51 11.12 -0.77
N ILE A 17 13.13 10.36 -1.67
CA ILE A 17 13.13 8.89 -1.63
C ILE A 17 13.81 8.38 -0.36
N ALA A 18 14.97 8.95 0.00
CA ALA A 18 15.68 8.60 1.23
C ALA A 18 14.85 8.92 2.49
N ALA A 19 14.27 10.12 2.56
CA ALA A 19 13.43 10.55 3.68
C ALA A 19 12.20 9.65 3.84
N TYR A 20 11.52 9.32 2.74
CA TYR A 20 10.35 8.43 2.77
C TYR A 20 10.69 7.05 3.35
N ARG A 21 11.84 6.48 2.95
CA ARG A 21 12.33 5.20 3.49
C ARG A 21 12.63 5.30 4.98
N ASP A 22 13.28 6.38 5.41
CA ASP A 22 13.65 6.55 6.82
C ASP A 22 12.44 6.78 7.73
N HIS A 23 11.42 7.48 7.25
CA HIS A 23 10.12 7.57 7.95
C HIS A 23 9.48 6.19 8.10
N HIS A 24 9.43 5.38 7.04
CA HIS A 24 8.78 4.06 7.09
C HIS A 24 9.56 3.00 7.87
N LYS A 25 10.86 3.19 8.13
CA LYS A 25 11.59 2.36 9.11
C LYS A 25 11.12 2.60 10.55
N ARG A 26 10.52 3.76 10.83
CA ARG A 26 10.16 4.24 12.18
C ARG A 26 8.78 4.91 12.17
N VAL A 27 7.79 4.18 11.67
CA VAL A 27 6.39 4.65 11.65
C VAL A 27 5.93 4.97 13.07
N TRP A 28 5.20 6.09 13.22
CA TRP A 28 4.73 6.53 14.53
C TRP A 28 3.74 5.53 15.14
N PRO A 29 3.80 5.25 16.46
CA PRO A 29 2.90 4.31 17.12
C PRO A 29 1.41 4.62 16.93
N GLU A 30 1.05 5.90 16.89
CA GLU A 30 -0.32 6.38 16.71
C GLU A 30 -0.86 5.99 15.33
N VAL A 31 -0.01 6.06 14.30
CA VAL A 31 -0.34 5.65 12.92
C VAL A 31 -0.58 4.15 12.87
N LEU A 32 0.34 3.36 13.42
CA LEU A 32 0.19 1.90 13.48
C LEU A 32 -1.04 1.46 14.28
N GLN A 33 -1.35 2.14 15.38
CA GLN A 33 -2.55 1.85 16.17
C GLN A 33 -3.81 2.20 15.39
N SER A 34 -3.82 3.36 14.72
CA SER A 34 -4.96 3.81 13.93
C SER A 34 -5.25 2.89 12.75
N LEU A 35 -4.23 2.48 11.98
CA LEU A 35 -4.40 1.51 10.88
C LEU A 35 -5.07 0.22 11.36
N ARG A 36 -4.61 -0.35 12.49
CA ARG A 36 -5.21 -1.55 13.08
C ARG A 36 -6.66 -1.34 13.53
N ARG A 37 -6.97 -0.19 14.14
CA ARG A 37 -8.33 0.16 14.57
C ARG A 37 -9.27 0.37 13.38
N ALA A 38 -8.74 0.89 12.28
CA ALA A 38 -9.48 1.12 11.05
C ALA A 38 -9.77 -0.16 10.24
N GLY A 39 -9.34 -1.34 10.72
CA GLY A 39 -9.59 -2.63 10.08
C GLY A 39 -8.49 -3.12 9.13
N ILE A 40 -7.34 -2.42 9.06
CA ILE A 40 -6.16 -2.90 8.34
C ILE A 40 -5.49 -4.02 9.15
N ARG A 41 -5.32 -5.19 8.52
CA ARG A 41 -4.76 -6.39 9.14
C ARG A 41 -3.33 -6.64 8.70
N GLN A 42 -3.04 -6.46 7.42
CA GLN A 42 -1.68 -6.47 6.90
C GLN A 42 -1.48 -5.30 5.94
N MET A 43 -0.28 -4.74 5.93
CA MET A 43 0.11 -3.69 5.01
C MET A 43 1.59 -3.80 4.73
N GLU A 44 1.94 -3.78 3.45
CA GLU A 44 3.30 -3.76 2.96
C GLU A 44 3.44 -2.66 1.92
N ILE A 45 4.59 -1.99 1.89
CA ILE A 45 4.92 -0.99 0.88
C ILE A 45 6.25 -1.37 0.26
N TYR A 46 6.22 -1.60 -1.04
CA TYR A 46 7.37 -1.89 -1.89
C TYR A 46 7.74 -0.64 -2.67
N LEU A 47 9.04 -0.47 -2.93
CA LEU A 47 9.58 0.69 -3.63
C LEU A 47 10.54 0.23 -4.72
N LEU A 48 10.32 0.69 -5.96
CA LEU A 48 11.24 0.57 -7.09
C LEU A 48 11.52 1.97 -7.64
N GLU A 49 12.76 2.43 -7.50
CA GLU A 49 13.15 3.82 -7.80
C GLU A 49 12.27 4.82 -7.03
N ARG A 50 11.30 5.44 -7.72
CA ARG A 50 10.28 6.31 -7.12
C ARG A 50 8.88 5.70 -7.09
N ARG A 51 8.65 4.52 -7.69
CA ARG A 51 7.35 3.85 -7.71
C ARG A 51 7.12 3.10 -6.42
N LEU A 52 6.02 3.43 -5.74
CA LEU A 52 5.49 2.68 -4.63
C LEU A 52 4.42 1.70 -5.08
N VAL A 53 4.42 0.52 -4.48
CA VAL A 53 3.32 -0.44 -4.51
C VAL A 53 2.95 -0.77 -3.07
N MET A 54 1.72 -0.50 -2.68
CA MET A 54 1.19 -0.92 -1.39
C MET A 54 0.28 -2.12 -1.58
N VAL A 55 0.50 -3.15 -0.78
CA VAL A 55 -0.41 -4.27 -0.61
C VAL A 55 -1.08 -4.09 0.73
N VAL A 56 -2.41 -4.10 0.76
CA VAL A 56 -3.18 -3.96 1.99
C VAL A 56 -4.24 -5.04 2.09
N GLU A 57 -4.37 -5.61 3.29
CA GLU A 57 -5.41 -6.58 3.62
C GLU A 57 -6.31 -6.04 4.72
N THR A 58 -7.61 -6.10 4.48
CA THR A 58 -8.66 -5.68 5.42
C THR A 58 -9.51 -6.87 5.87
N ASP A 59 -10.24 -6.69 6.96
CA ASP A 59 -11.20 -7.65 7.50
C ASP A 59 -12.57 -7.62 6.77
N GLY A 60 -12.57 -7.49 5.45
CA GLY A 60 -13.78 -7.52 4.62
C GLY A 60 -14.42 -6.16 4.38
N ILE A 61 -13.86 -5.09 4.97
CA ILE A 61 -14.24 -3.71 4.67
C ILE A 61 -13.50 -3.17 3.44
N ASP A 62 -14.08 -2.19 2.75
CA ASP A 62 -13.40 -1.45 1.69
C ASP A 62 -12.19 -0.69 2.26
N PHE A 63 -11.02 -0.82 1.63
CA PHE A 63 -9.80 -0.14 2.05
C PHE A 63 -9.94 1.40 2.06
N ARG A 64 -10.78 1.97 1.18
CA ARG A 64 -11.05 3.41 1.14
C ARG A 64 -11.75 3.87 2.41
N HIS A 65 -12.70 3.09 2.90
CA HIS A 65 -13.37 3.37 4.18
C HIS A 65 -12.40 3.22 5.35
N ALA A 66 -11.54 2.20 5.34
CA ALA A 66 -10.50 2.02 6.35
C ALA A 66 -9.54 3.23 6.38
N PHE A 67 -9.03 3.68 5.24
CA PHE A 67 -8.14 4.85 5.18
C PHE A 67 -8.84 6.17 5.54
N ALA A 68 -10.11 6.35 5.19
CA ALA A 68 -10.87 7.52 5.64
C ALA A 68 -11.02 7.55 7.17
N ALA A 69 -11.33 6.41 7.79
CA ALA A 69 -11.39 6.27 9.24
C ALA A 69 -10.01 6.50 9.89
N HIS A 70 -8.94 6.00 9.25
CA HIS A 70 -7.56 6.22 9.68
C HIS A 70 -7.22 7.71 9.75
N VAL A 71 -7.36 8.44 8.64
CA VAL A 71 -6.99 9.85 8.52
C VAL A 71 -7.74 10.74 9.52
N SER A 72 -9.02 10.44 9.77
CA SER A 72 -9.87 11.21 10.69
C SER A 72 -9.73 10.83 12.17
N SER A 73 -8.94 9.78 12.49
CA SER A 73 -8.91 9.21 13.84
C SER A 73 -8.12 10.01 14.89
N HIS A 74 -7.09 10.76 14.48
CA HIS A 74 -6.16 11.40 15.42
C HIS A 74 -5.35 12.52 14.78
N PRO A 75 -5.06 13.65 15.47
CA PRO A 75 -4.26 14.75 14.91
C PRO A 75 -2.87 14.33 14.44
N ARG A 76 -2.18 13.47 15.20
CA ARG A 76 -0.87 12.91 14.79
C ARG A 76 -0.93 12.03 13.55
N VAL A 77 -2.08 11.39 13.29
CA VAL A 77 -2.28 10.64 12.06
C VAL A 77 -2.43 11.62 10.89
N ALA A 78 -3.24 12.67 11.05
CA ALA A 78 -3.36 13.71 10.03
C ALA A 78 -2.01 14.39 9.71
N GLU A 79 -1.17 14.61 10.71
CA GLU A 79 0.20 15.13 10.53
C GLU A 79 1.09 14.16 9.73
N TRP A 80 1.07 12.88 10.09
CA TRP A 80 1.78 11.85 9.33
C TRP A 80 1.33 11.79 7.87
N GLU A 81 0.01 11.77 7.63
CA GLU A 81 -0.56 11.75 6.28
C GLU A 81 -0.17 12.99 5.48
N SER A 82 -0.17 14.17 6.10
CA SER A 82 0.27 15.41 5.46
C SER A 82 1.76 15.34 5.06
N LEU A 83 2.61 14.83 5.96
CA LEU A 83 4.03 14.63 5.70
C LEU A 83 4.25 13.62 4.55
N MET A 84 3.59 12.47 4.57
CA MET A 84 3.71 11.48 3.49
C MET A 84 3.21 12.04 2.15
N LYS A 85 2.07 12.72 2.16
CA LYS A 85 1.50 13.37 0.96
C LYS A 85 2.44 14.42 0.38
N SER A 86 3.20 15.14 1.23
CA SER A 86 4.18 16.12 0.77
C SER A 86 5.31 15.53 -0.08
N MET A 87 5.57 14.23 0.03
CA MET A 87 6.61 13.50 -0.70
C MET A 87 6.08 12.75 -1.93
N GLN A 88 4.77 12.59 -2.04
CA GLN A 88 4.12 11.77 -3.06
C GLN A 88 3.79 12.56 -4.33
N ALA A 89 3.62 11.82 -5.42
CA ALA A 89 3.22 12.29 -6.73
C ALA A 89 2.27 11.26 -7.37
N PRO A 90 1.30 11.69 -8.21
CA PRO A 90 0.45 10.75 -8.92
C PRO A 90 1.29 9.85 -9.85
N PRO A 91 0.97 8.55 -9.96
CA PRO A 91 1.59 7.67 -10.95
C PRO A 91 1.09 8.01 -12.36
N PRO A 92 1.76 7.56 -13.44
CA PRO A 92 1.24 7.61 -14.81
C PRO A 92 -0.14 6.95 -14.89
N GLY A 93 -1.12 7.69 -15.41
CA GLY A 93 -2.52 7.23 -15.49
C GLY A 93 -3.30 7.27 -14.18
N GLY A 94 -2.68 7.73 -13.08
CA GLY A 94 -3.38 8.03 -11.83
C GLY A 94 -4.21 9.31 -11.95
N SER A 95 -5.25 9.43 -11.13
CA SER A 95 -6.05 10.65 -11.04
C SER A 95 -5.29 11.77 -10.34
N ASP A 96 -5.51 13.01 -10.79
CA ASP A 96 -5.01 14.20 -10.12
C ASP A 96 -5.64 14.29 -8.72
N GLY A 97 -4.80 14.27 -7.68
CA GLY A 97 -5.27 14.29 -6.28
C GLY A 97 -4.27 13.77 -5.25
N GLY A 98 -3.21 13.08 -5.71
CA GLY A 98 -2.13 12.59 -4.84
C GLY A 98 -2.61 11.51 -3.86
N TRP A 99 -3.54 10.66 -4.30
CA TRP A 99 -3.98 9.51 -3.54
C TRP A 99 -3.59 8.20 -4.22
N TRP A 100 -3.58 7.11 -3.45
CA TRP A 100 -3.21 5.80 -3.93
C TRP A 100 -4.13 5.35 -5.05
N THR A 101 -3.54 4.97 -6.19
CA THR A 101 -4.28 4.45 -7.36
C THR A 101 -4.43 2.94 -7.23
N GLU A 102 -5.65 2.43 -7.26
CA GLU A 102 -5.90 0.99 -7.21
C GLU A 102 -5.46 0.30 -8.51
N MET A 103 -4.73 -0.80 -8.38
CA MET A 103 -4.27 -1.63 -9.49
C MET A 103 -5.25 -2.76 -9.74
N GLN A 104 -5.55 -3.03 -11.02
CA GLN A 104 -6.39 -4.15 -11.41
C GLN A 104 -5.60 -5.47 -11.33
N PRO A 105 -6.04 -6.47 -10.55
CA PRO A 105 -5.46 -7.81 -10.61
C PRO A 105 -5.80 -8.45 -11.97
N ILE A 106 -4.78 -8.96 -12.65
CA ILE A 106 -4.94 -9.63 -13.96
C ILE A 106 -4.71 -11.15 -13.89
N PHE A 107 -4.15 -11.63 -12.77
CA PHE A 107 -3.85 -13.02 -12.53
C PHE A 107 -3.75 -13.27 -11.03
N GLN A 108 -4.25 -14.42 -10.60
CA GLN A 108 -4.06 -14.95 -9.25
C GLN A 108 -3.89 -16.46 -9.38
N LEU A 109 -2.76 -16.98 -8.87
CA LEU A 109 -2.56 -18.42 -8.75
C LEU A 109 -3.27 -18.88 -7.47
N GLU A 110 -4.23 -19.78 -7.61
CA GLU A 110 -4.87 -20.41 -6.45
C GLU A 110 -3.90 -21.40 -5.81
N VAL A 111 -3.89 -21.42 -4.47
CA VAL A 111 -3.19 -22.49 -3.75
C VAL A 111 -4.02 -23.75 -3.92
N VAL A 112 -3.53 -24.67 -4.74
CA VAL A 112 -4.05 -26.04 -4.83
C VAL A 112 -3.20 -26.92 -3.94
N ASP A 113 -3.83 -27.61 -2.99
CA ASP A 113 -3.23 -28.68 -2.17
C ASP A 113 -3.06 -29.98 -3.00
N GLU A 114 -2.70 -29.85 -4.27
CA GLU A 114 -2.47 -30.98 -5.17
C GLU A 114 -0.97 -31.17 -5.40
N PRO A 115 -0.45 -32.41 -5.36
CA PRO A 115 0.96 -32.67 -5.65
C PRO A 115 1.26 -32.24 -7.08
N ILE A 116 2.34 -31.46 -7.26
CA ILE A 116 2.84 -31.07 -8.58
C ILE A 116 3.25 -32.35 -9.32
N THR A 117 2.37 -32.88 -10.16
CA THR A 117 2.69 -34.02 -11.03
C THR A 117 3.53 -33.52 -12.18
N GLU A 118 4.83 -33.81 -12.14
CA GLU A 118 5.76 -33.54 -13.23
C GLU A 118 5.29 -34.32 -14.47
N THR A 119 4.60 -33.64 -15.37
CA THR A 119 4.18 -34.25 -16.63
C THR A 119 5.41 -34.31 -17.52
N ALA A 120 5.97 -35.51 -17.69
CA ALA A 120 7.12 -35.76 -18.55
C ALA A 120 6.88 -35.15 -19.97
N PRO A 121 7.91 -34.57 -20.61
CA PRO A 121 7.76 -33.93 -21.90
C PRO A 121 7.24 -34.94 -22.93
N ARG A 122 6.12 -34.61 -23.59
CA ARG A 122 5.65 -35.37 -24.75
C ARG A 122 6.72 -35.26 -25.84
N ARG A 123 7.24 -36.42 -26.25
CA ARG A 123 8.14 -36.57 -27.40
C ARG A 123 7.43 -36.22 -28.70
#